data_AF-A0A2G3K710-F1
#
_entry.id   AF-A0A2G3K710-F1
#
_cell.length_a   1.000
_cell.length_b   1.000
_cell.length_c   1.000
_cell.angle_alpha   90.00
_cell.angle_beta   90.00
_cell.angle_gamma   90.00
#
_symmetry.space_group_name_H-M   'P 1'
#
loop_
_entity.id
_entity.type
_entity.pdbx_description
1 polymer ?
#
loop_
_entity_poly.entity_id
_entity_poly.type
_entity_poly.pdbx_seq_one_letter_code
_entity_poly.pdbx_strand_id
1 'polypeptide(L)'
;MESTLLFNLEIKDWAVLIATLLGPILAVQAQKAVETFRVKRARKIKLFGTLMATRAGRIAPEHVRALNMIDLVFYGEQTLGIHRRSSKEQNILDGWKEYLDHLNN
;
A
#
# COMPACT_ATOMS: atom_id res chain seq x y z
N MET A 1 49.59 -5.72 -30.04
CA MET A 1 48.76 -6.30 -28.97
C MET A 1 47.95 -5.16 -28.36
N GLU A 2 46.85 -4.79 -29.04
CA GLU A 2 46.01 -3.63 -28.73
C GLU A 2 44.98 -3.95 -27.65
N SER A 3 45.41 -4.09 -26.40
CA SER A 3 44.52 -4.37 -25.27
C SER A 3 44.55 -3.28 -24.18
N THR A 4 44.96 -2.05 -24.53
CA THR A 4 45.00 -0.91 -23.60
C THR A 4 43.81 0.05 -23.74
N LEU A 5 42.89 -0.20 -24.69
CA LEU A 5 41.76 0.67 -25.01
C LEU A 5 40.39 0.16 -24.51
N LEU A 6 40.32 -0.77 -23.55
CA LEU A 6 39.01 -1.26 -23.09
C LEU A 6 38.36 -0.41 -21.99
N PHE A 7 39.13 0.21 -21.08
CA PHE A 7 38.57 1.09 -20.05
C PHE A 7 39.55 2.19 -19.64
N ASN A 8 39.71 3.22 -20.47
CA ASN A 8 40.27 4.50 -20.04
C ASN A 8 39.11 5.49 -19.84
N LEU A 9 38.14 5.10 -18.99
CA LEU A 9 36.92 5.87 -18.74
C LEU A 9 37.18 6.93 -17.67
N GLU A 10 36.79 8.17 -17.95
CA GLU A 10 36.77 9.21 -16.94
C GLU A 10 35.65 8.93 -15.92
N ILE A 11 35.78 9.50 -14.72
CA ILE A 11 34.74 9.45 -13.68
C ILE A 11 33.38 9.95 -14.23
N LYS A 12 33.41 10.88 -15.19
CA LYS A 12 32.22 11.42 -15.87
C LYS A 12 31.50 10.36 -16.71
N ASP A 13 32.21 9.48 -17.40
CA ASP A 13 31.61 8.45 -18.25
C ASP A 13 30.88 7.40 -17.40
N TRP A 14 31.49 7.04 -16.25
CA TRP A 14 30.85 6.19 -15.25
C TRP A 14 29.58 6.83 -14.68
N ALA A 15 29.61 8.14 -14.38
CA ALA A 15 28.43 8.84 -13.90
C ALA A 15 27.29 8.84 -14.93
N VAL A 16 27.59 9.03 -16.21
CA VAL A 16 26.60 9.00 -17.31
C VAL A 16 26.02 7.60 -17.50
N LEU A 17 26.86 6.55 -17.53
CA LEU A 17 26.42 5.16 -17.64
C LEU A 17 25.50 4.77 -16.48
N ILE A 18 25.91 5.08 -15.25
CA ILE A 18 25.13 4.81 -14.05
C ILE A 18 23.81 5.57 -14.09
N ALA A 19 23.80 6.86 -14.45
CA ALA A 19 22.58 7.66 -14.53
C ALA A 19 21.60 7.13 -15.59
N THR A 20 22.12 6.73 -16.76
CA THR A 20 21.31 6.22 -17.87
C THR A 20 20.68 4.86 -17.53
N LEU A 21 21.38 4.03 -16.75
CA LEU A 21 20.86 2.74 -16.28
C LEU A 21 19.91 2.88 -15.07
N LEU A 22 20.29 3.69 -14.07
CA LEU A 22 19.52 3.84 -12.83
C LEU A 22 18.28 4.71 -13.02
N GLY A 23 18.29 5.69 -13.92
CA GLY A 23 17.16 6.60 -14.16
C GLY A 23 15.84 5.86 -14.41
N PRO A 24 15.79 4.94 -15.40
CA PRO A 24 14.59 4.14 -15.66
C PRO A 24 14.18 3.26 -14.48
N ILE A 25 15.14 2.62 -13.80
CA ILE A 25 14.86 1.74 -12.65
C ILE A 25 14.21 2.55 -11.52
N LEU A 26 14.81 3.68 -11.15
CA LEU A 26 14.28 4.55 -10.10
C LEU A 26 12.91 5.13 -10.47
N ALA A 27 12.71 5.51 -11.74
CA ALA A 27 11.42 6.01 -12.22
C ALA A 27 10.31 4.95 -12.06
N VAL A 28 10.57 3.71 -12.47
CA VAL A 28 9.61 2.60 -12.32
C VAL A 28 9.33 2.29 -10.86
N GLN A 29 10.36 2.28 -10.00
CA GLN A 29 10.18 2.05 -8.57
C GLN A 29 9.36 3.16 -7.90
N ALA A 30 9.61 4.42 -8.25
CA ALA A 30 8.82 5.55 -7.77
C ALA A 30 7.35 5.45 -8.23
N GLN A 31 7.13 5.13 -9.50
CA GLN A 31 5.79 4.91 -10.05
C GLN A 31 5.07 3.77 -9.31
N LYS A 32 5.76 2.65 -9.06
CA LYS A 32 5.18 1.50 -8.37
C LYS A 32 4.82 1.80 -6.92
N ALA A 33 5.64 2.59 -6.23
CA ALA A 33 5.36 3.04 -4.87
C ALA A 33 4.08 3.89 -4.83
N VAL A 34 3.92 4.84 -5.77
CA VAL A 34 2.71 5.68 -5.87
C VAL A 34 1.48 4.85 -6.21
N GLU A 35 1.59 3.90 -7.14
CA GLU A 35 0.50 3.00 -7.51
C GLU A 35 0.04 2.19 -6.29
N THR A 36 0.98 1.60 -5.55
CA THR A 36 0.69 0.80 -4.36
C THR A 36 -0.05 1.63 -3.30
N PHE A 37 0.39 2.86 -3.08
CA PHE A 37 -0.29 3.79 -2.18
C PHE A 37 -1.73 4.10 -2.64
N ARG A 38 -1.92 4.38 -3.95
CA ARG A 38 -3.24 4.64 -4.54
C ARG A 38 -4.17 3.44 -4.38
N VAL A 39 -3.70 2.22 -4.63
CA VAL A 39 -4.49 0.98 -4.48
C VAL A 39 -4.93 0.79 -3.04
N LYS A 40 -4.04 0.96 -2.05
CA LYS A 40 -4.38 0.89 -0.62
C LYS A 40 -5.46 1.90 -0.25
N ARG A 41 -5.33 3.15 -0.70
CA ARG A 41 -6.32 4.21 -0.46
C ARG A 41 -7.67 3.90 -1.12
N ALA A 42 -7.65 3.42 -2.37
CA ALA A 42 -8.87 3.08 -3.10
C ALA A 42 -9.66 1.96 -2.40
N ARG A 43 -8.99 0.94 -1.86
CA ARG A 43 -9.65 -0.14 -1.08
C ARG A 43 -10.40 0.42 0.14
N LYS A 44 -9.77 1.33 0.89
CA LYS A 44 -10.40 2.00 2.04
C LYS A 44 -11.60 2.83 1.63
N ILE A 45 -11.47 3.65 0.59
CA ILE A 45 -12.57 4.48 0.09
C ILE A 45 -13.73 3.61 -0.40
N LYS A 46 -13.45 2.52 -1.11
CA LYS A 46 -14.48 1.58 -1.56
C LYS A 46 -15.21 0.97 -0.38
N LEU A 47 -14.47 0.50 0.63
CA LEU A 47 -15.03 -0.06 1.86
C LEU A 47 -15.96 0.94 2.57
N PHE A 48 -15.47 2.15 2.82
CA PHE A 48 -16.29 3.20 3.44
C PHE A 48 -17.50 3.58 2.58
N GLY A 49 -17.31 3.67 1.26
CA GLY A 49 -18.39 3.93 0.31
C GLY A 49 -19.50 2.89 0.40
N THR A 50 -19.16 1.60 0.47
CA THR A 50 -20.13 0.51 0.64
C THR A 50 -20.88 0.63 1.96
N LEU A 51 -20.20 0.86 3.09
CA LEU A 51 -20.83 1.04 4.40
C LEU A 51 -21.81 2.23 4.41
N MET A 52 -21.41 3.34 3.79
CA MET A 52 -22.24 4.55 3.71
C MET A 52 -23.44 4.37 2.78
N ALA A 53 -23.25 3.73 1.64
CA ALA A 53 -24.33 3.45 0.68
C ALA A 53 -25.38 2.51 1.28
N THR A 54 -24.96 1.56 2.11
CA THR A 54 -25.84 0.56 2.73
C THR A 54 -26.27 0.92 4.15
N ARG A 55 -26.01 2.15 4.62
CA ARG A 55 -26.23 2.56 6.02
C ARG A 55 -27.64 2.34 6.56
N ALA A 56 -28.66 2.42 5.69
CA ALA A 56 -30.06 2.20 6.04
C ALA A 56 -30.43 0.71 6.09
N GLY A 57 -29.68 -0.16 5.39
CA GLY A 57 -29.88 -1.60 5.32
C GLY A 57 -28.69 -2.35 5.91
N ARG A 58 -28.49 -2.26 7.23
CA ARG A 58 -27.32 -2.83 7.92
C ARG A 58 -27.21 -4.36 7.84
N ILE A 59 -28.32 -5.05 7.55
CA ILE A 59 -28.36 -6.50 7.34
C ILE A 59 -28.17 -6.91 5.88
N ALA A 60 -28.00 -5.95 4.96
CA ALA A 60 -27.77 -6.26 3.56
C ALA A 60 -26.44 -7.03 3.42
N PRO A 61 -26.36 -8.05 2.54
CA PRO A 61 -25.15 -8.84 2.35
C PRO A 61 -23.91 -7.99 2.06
N GLU A 62 -24.06 -6.92 1.28
CA GLU A 62 -22.96 -6.02 0.95
C GLU A 62 -22.48 -5.17 2.15
N HIS A 63 -23.37 -4.84 3.08
CA HIS A 63 -22.98 -4.18 4.33
C HIS A 63 -22.15 -5.11 5.21
N VAL A 64 -22.63 -6.34 5.43
CA VAL A 64 -21.95 -7.35 6.24
C VAL A 64 -20.60 -7.73 5.62
N ARG A 65 -20.55 -7.89 4.29
CA ARG A 65 -19.30 -8.14 3.56
C ARG A 65 -18.30 -7.00 3.77
N ALA A 66 -18.76 -5.75 3.72
CA ALA A 66 -17.91 -4.60 3.99
C ALA A 66 -17.38 -4.61 5.44
N LEU A 67 -18.23 -4.86 6.44
CA LEU A 67 -17.80 -4.98 7.84
C LEU A 67 -16.70 -6.05 8.02
N ASN A 68 -16.89 -7.24 7.47
CA ASN A 68 -15.90 -8.34 7.55
C ASN A 68 -14.58 -8.03 6.83
N MET A 69 -14.57 -7.05 5.93
CA MET A 69 -13.37 -6.62 5.21
C MET A 69 -12.53 -5.61 6.01
N ILE A 70 -13.04 -5.07 7.13
CA ILE A 70 -12.35 -4.04 7.92
C ILE A 70 -10.98 -4.55 8.40
N ASP A 71 -10.93 -5.74 9.04
CA ASP A 71 -9.67 -6.30 9.56
C ASP A 71 -8.61 -6.49 8.47
N LEU A 72 -9.02 -6.90 7.27
CA LEU A 72 -8.12 -7.11 6.14
C LEU A 72 -7.66 -5.78 5.51
N VAL A 73 -8.58 -4.82 5.32
CA VAL A 73 -8.27 -3.53 4.68
C VAL A 73 -7.39 -2.65 5.57
N PHE A 74 -7.53 -2.78 6.89
CA PHE A 74 -6.78 -2.00 7.88
C PHE A 74 -5.66 -2.78 8.57
N TYR A 75 -5.38 -4.01 8.14
CA TYR A 75 -4.30 -4.85 8.69
C TYR A 75 -2.94 -4.14 8.75
N GLY A 76 -2.65 -3.32 7.74
CA GLY A 76 -1.34 -2.66 7.58
C GLY A 76 -0.35 -3.54 6.83
N GLU A 77 0.92 -3.17 6.84
CA GLU A 77 2.00 -3.96 6.24
C GLU A 77 2.81 -4.66 7.30
N GLN A 78 3.14 -5.94 7.09
CA GLN A 78 4.06 -6.67 7.95
C GLN A 78 5.44 -6.67 7.30
N THR A 79 6.41 -6.07 7.97
CA THR A 79 7.80 -6.03 7.51
C THR A 79 8.70 -6.55 8.62
N LEU A 80 9.48 -7.60 8.34
CA LEU A 80 10.40 -8.21 9.31
C LEU A 80 9.71 -8.61 10.63
N GLY A 81 8.51 -9.20 10.54
CA GLY A 81 7.73 -9.61 11.71
C GLY A 81 7.02 -8.47 12.45
N ILE A 82 7.28 -7.21 12.11
CA ILE A 82 6.67 -6.04 12.75
C ILE A 82 5.51 -5.54 11.90
N HIS A 83 4.32 -5.42 12.51
CA HIS A 83 3.16 -4.79 11.89
C HIS A 83 3.31 -3.27 11.89
N ARG A 84 3.35 -2.72 10.68
CA ARG A 84 3.35 -1.29 10.43
C ARG A 84 1.96 -0.88 10.01
N ARG A 85 1.24 -0.27 10.95
CA ARG A 85 0.00 0.46 10.70
C ARG A 85 0.07 1.83 11.35
N SER A 86 -0.70 2.76 10.81
CA SER A 86 -0.87 4.07 11.42
C SER A 86 -1.81 4.00 12.63
N SER A 87 -1.65 4.90 13.59
CA SER A 87 -2.55 5.02 14.75
C SER A 87 -4.02 5.21 14.33
N LYS A 88 -4.27 5.88 13.19
CA LYS A 88 -5.62 6.04 12.64
C LYS A 88 -6.25 4.72 12.23
N GLU A 89 -5.48 3.81 11.65
CA GLU A 89 -5.97 2.49 11.26
C GLU A 89 -6.20 1.61 12.49
N GLN A 90 -5.37 1.74 13.52
CA GLN A 90 -5.60 1.07 14.80
C GLN A 90 -6.93 1.51 15.42
N ASN A 91 -7.19 2.83 15.51
CA ASN A 91 -8.44 3.34 16.07
C ASN A 91 -9.69 2.83 15.32
N ILE A 92 -9.60 2.64 14.00
CA ILE A 92 -10.70 2.08 13.20
C ILE A 92 -10.99 0.64 13.60
N LEU A 93 -9.95 -0.15 13.84
CA LEU A 93 -10.08 -1.55 14.23
C LEU A 93 -10.57 -1.70 15.66
N ASP A 94 -10.14 -0.83 16.55
CA ASP A 94 -10.64 -0.79 17.93
C ASP A 94 -12.15 -0.49 17.93
N GLY A 95 -12.58 0.52 17.16
CA GLY A 95 -14.02 0.82 17.02
C GLY A 95 -14.82 -0.27 16.31
N TRP A 96 -14.23 -0.97 15.35
CA TRP A 96 -14.85 -2.15 14.73
C TRP A 96 -15.02 -3.28 15.75
N LYS A 97 -14.00 -3.56 16.55
CA LYS A 97 -14.04 -4.58 17.59
C LYS A 97 -15.14 -4.27 18.61
N GLU A 98 -15.21 -3.04 19.09
CA GLU A 98 -16.28 -2.58 20.01
C GLU A 98 -17.67 -2.77 19.39
N TYR A 99 -17.84 -2.39 18.12
CA TYR A 99 -19.11 -2.59 17.42
C TYR A 99 -19.47 -4.07 17.25
N LEU A 100 -18.50 -4.93 16.92
CA LEU A 100 -18.69 -6.36 16.80
C LEU A 100 -19.06 -6.99 18.15
N ASP A 101 -18.42 -6.55 19.24
CA ASP A 101 -18.74 -6.99 20.59
C ASP A 101 -20.21 -6.65 20.95
N HIS A 102 -20.70 -5.47 20.56
CA HIS A 102 -22.12 -5.12 20.71
C HIS A 102 -23.09 -5.93 19.84
N LEU A 103 -22.64 -6.49 18.70
CA LEU A 103 -23.49 -7.32 17.84
C LEU A 103 -23.59 -8.77 18.30
N ASN A 104 -22.58 -9.27 19.01
CA ASN A 104 -22.52 -10.65 19.50
C ASN A 104 -23.16 -10.83 20.88
N ASN A 105 -23.65 -9.75 21.48
CA ASN A 105 -24.28 -9.70 22.80
C ASN A 105 -25.79 -9.49 22.65
#